data_AF-A0A3D2J7F3-F1
#
_entry.id   AF-A0A3D2J7F3-F1
#
_cell.length_a   1.000
_cell.length_b   1.000
_cell.length_c   1.000
_cell.angle_alpha   90.00
_cell.angle_beta   90.00
_cell.angle_gamma   90.00
#
_symmetry.space_group_name_H-M   'P 1'
#
loop_
_entity.id
_entity.type
_entity.pdbx_description
1 polymer ?
#
loop_
_entity_poly.entity_id
_entity_poly.type
_entity_poly.pdbx_seq_one_letter_code
_entity_poly.pdbx_strand_id
1 'polypeptide(L)'
;SFWAIWPQYGLILAAILSTIMIQFTWVGGVPKKVSSSPIIYDELFGVAFYFIPLIVMTLVTLILSKREKLTVYIIRTFLIVGCIGSAIVVIEFKRIGATIYTFRFSEPMIWWMKLKALAQLMSLSAMIAYAYCLYAKNWKLRIFFAALTGLSLLGVYFSLENSWWLEIAMALLTMTIFYSRKFFFACCVAALPAIPLIKAELAKLSTVKAADYYRFIIWQDMLRVWKMRPILGVGPGDLWNYDQHFTHLPRFLRDFSKTGLGVSHNGFIQVLGET
;
A
#
# COMPACT_ATOMS: atom_id res chain seq x y z
N SER A 1 27.01 -14.44 -5.67
CA SER A 1 27.65 -15.65 -6.23
C SER A 1 26.59 -16.44 -6.97
N PHE A 2 26.79 -16.75 -8.25
CA PHE A 2 25.85 -17.55 -9.08
C PHE A 2 25.48 -18.88 -8.40
N TRP A 3 26.43 -19.47 -7.69
CA TRP A 3 26.29 -20.70 -6.91
C TRP A 3 25.24 -20.65 -5.79
N ALA A 4 24.90 -19.46 -5.28
CA ALA A 4 23.88 -19.31 -4.24
C ALA A 4 22.45 -19.17 -4.81
N ILE A 5 22.31 -18.82 -6.09
CA ILE A 5 21.04 -18.47 -6.73
C ILE A 5 20.52 -19.64 -7.58
N TRP A 6 21.43 -20.44 -8.17
CA TRP A 6 21.08 -21.63 -8.95
C TRP A 6 20.12 -22.61 -8.24
N PRO A 7 20.27 -22.92 -6.93
CA PRO A 7 19.32 -23.81 -6.25
C PRO A 7 17.90 -23.26 -6.23
N GLN A 8 17.73 -21.94 -6.18
CA GLN A 8 16.42 -21.30 -6.15
C GLN A 8 15.74 -21.32 -7.51
N TYR A 9 16.50 -21.16 -8.60
CA TYR A 9 16.00 -21.41 -9.95
C TYR A 9 15.63 -22.88 -10.17
N GLY A 10 16.39 -23.80 -9.59
CA GLY A 10 16.06 -25.22 -9.56
C GLY A 10 14.73 -25.49 -8.85
N LEU A 11 14.47 -24.82 -7.71
CA LEU A 11 13.19 -24.92 -6.98
C LEU A 11 12.02 -24.32 -7.76
N ILE A 12 12.22 -23.22 -8.48
CA ILE A 12 11.19 -22.63 -9.36
C ILE A 12 10.85 -23.62 -10.49
N LEU A 13 11.86 -24.15 -11.16
CA LEU A 13 11.68 -25.11 -12.23
C LEU A 13 10.99 -26.39 -11.71
N ALA A 14 11.41 -26.89 -10.55
CA ALA A 14 10.82 -28.05 -9.91
C ALA A 14 9.36 -27.81 -9.49
N ALA A 15 9.02 -26.61 -9.00
CA ALA A 15 7.65 -26.24 -8.66
C ALA A 15 6.76 -26.20 -9.91
N ILE A 16 7.22 -25.54 -10.99
CA ILE A 16 6.50 -25.49 -12.27
C ILE A 16 6.33 -26.90 -12.85
N LEU A 17 7.39 -27.71 -12.87
CA LEU A 17 7.36 -29.09 -13.34
C LEU A 17 6.46 -29.97 -12.46
N SER A 18 6.44 -29.76 -11.14
CA SER A 18 5.55 -30.48 -10.23
C SER A 18 4.09 -30.15 -10.51
N THR A 19 3.74 -28.88 -10.72
CA THR A 19 2.39 -28.45 -11.10
C THR A 19 1.97 -29.07 -12.44
N ILE A 20 2.88 -29.12 -13.43
CA ILE A 20 2.65 -29.76 -14.72
C ILE A 20 2.49 -31.29 -14.56
N MET A 21 3.34 -31.95 -13.77
CA MET A 21 3.30 -33.39 -13.54
C MET A 21 2.03 -33.83 -12.81
N ILE A 22 1.57 -33.04 -11.84
CA ILE A 22 0.30 -33.30 -11.14
C ILE A 22 -0.88 -33.33 -12.13
N GLN A 23 -0.88 -32.47 -13.16
CA GLN A 23 -1.92 -32.49 -14.20
C GLN A 23 -1.96 -33.79 -15.01
N PHE A 24 -0.81 -34.44 -15.22
CA PHE A 24 -0.75 -35.75 -15.88
C PHE A 24 -1.28 -36.89 -15.00
N THR A 25 -1.35 -36.68 -13.68
CA THR A 25 -1.84 -37.68 -12.71
C THR A 25 -3.31 -37.52 -12.33
N TRP A 26 -4.00 -36.48 -12.81
CA TRP A 26 -5.41 -36.24 -12.49
C TRP A 26 -6.32 -37.29 -13.14
N VAL A 27 -7.25 -37.83 -12.33
CA VAL A 27 -8.23 -38.85 -12.70
C VAL A 27 -9.12 -38.37 -13.85
N GLY A 28 -9.50 -39.29 -14.74
CA GLY A 28 -10.36 -39.01 -15.90
C GLY A 28 -11.74 -38.50 -15.50
N GLY A 29 -11.88 -37.18 -15.37
CA GLY A 29 -13.11 -36.50 -14.96
C GLY A 29 -12.89 -35.02 -14.64
N VAL A 30 -11.66 -34.62 -14.30
CA VAL A 30 -11.33 -33.20 -14.09
C VAL A 30 -11.05 -32.53 -15.45
N PRO A 31 -11.71 -31.39 -15.77
CA PRO A 31 -11.51 -30.69 -17.03
C PRO A 31 -10.04 -30.25 -17.18
N LYS A 32 -9.34 -30.87 -18.14
CA LYS A 32 -7.90 -30.67 -18.41
C LYS A 32 -7.59 -29.36 -19.15
N LYS A 33 -8.59 -28.52 -19.43
CA LYS A 33 -8.39 -27.22 -20.09
C LYS A 33 -8.02 -26.19 -19.03
N VAL A 34 -6.78 -25.70 -19.08
CA VAL A 34 -6.21 -24.69 -18.17
C VAL A 34 -7.08 -23.42 -18.10
N SER A 35 -7.76 -23.06 -19.18
CA SER A 35 -8.65 -21.88 -19.23
C SER A 35 -9.99 -22.04 -18.50
N SER A 36 -10.40 -23.27 -18.15
CA SER A 36 -11.70 -23.55 -17.52
C SER A 36 -11.61 -23.89 -16.03
N SER A 37 -10.40 -23.92 -15.46
CA SER A 37 -10.16 -24.34 -14.07
C SER A 37 -9.50 -23.19 -13.30
N PRO A 38 -10.29 -22.31 -12.64
CA PRO A 38 -9.77 -21.12 -11.94
C PRO A 38 -8.73 -21.45 -10.87
N ILE A 39 -8.83 -22.65 -10.25
CA ILE A 39 -7.87 -23.17 -9.27
C ILE A 39 -6.45 -23.29 -9.86
N ILE A 40 -6.33 -23.70 -11.13
CA ILE A 40 -5.03 -23.86 -11.81
C ILE A 40 -4.40 -22.48 -12.08
N TYR A 41 -5.23 -21.51 -12.45
CA TYR A 41 -4.78 -20.14 -12.64
C TYR A 41 -4.27 -19.57 -11.31
N ASP A 42 -5.02 -19.73 -10.22
CA ASP A 42 -4.65 -19.25 -8.88
C ASP A 42 -3.39 -19.93 -8.33
N GLU A 43 -3.18 -21.23 -8.57
CA GLU A 43 -1.96 -21.93 -8.16
C GLU A 43 -0.73 -21.47 -8.96
N LEU A 44 -0.85 -21.33 -10.29
CA LEU A 44 0.25 -20.81 -11.12
C LEU A 44 0.57 -19.35 -10.76
N PHE A 45 -0.45 -18.54 -10.49
CA PHE A 45 -0.30 -17.17 -10.03
C PHE A 45 0.33 -17.12 -8.63
N GLY A 46 -0.09 -17.99 -7.72
CA GLY A 46 0.44 -18.11 -6.37
C GLY A 46 1.91 -18.54 -6.35
N VAL A 47 2.29 -19.51 -7.19
CA VAL A 47 3.69 -19.92 -7.39
C VAL A 47 4.49 -18.75 -7.96
N ALA A 48 3.99 -18.05 -8.98
CA ALA A 48 4.66 -16.87 -9.54
C ALA A 48 4.83 -15.75 -8.49
N PHE A 49 3.80 -15.48 -7.69
CA PHE A 49 3.81 -14.46 -6.63
C PHE A 49 4.78 -14.80 -5.49
N TYR A 50 4.84 -16.07 -5.10
CA TYR A 50 5.77 -16.56 -4.09
C TYR A 50 7.23 -16.28 -4.48
N PHE A 51 7.53 -16.30 -5.78
CA PHE A 51 8.87 -16.04 -6.31
C PHE A 51 9.12 -14.58 -6.74
N ILE A 52 8.13 -13.67 -6.67
CA ILE A 52 8.33 -12.25 -6.97
C ILE A 52 9.48 -11.64 -6.16
N PRO A 53 9.59 -11.84 -4.82
CA PRO A 53 10.69 -11.27 -4.05
C PRO A 53 12.06 -11.77 -4.52
N LEU A 54 12.11 -13.04 -4.96
CA LEU A 54 13.33 -13.64 -5.49
C LEU A 54 13.69 -13.04 -6.85
N ILE A 55 12.73 -12.98 -7.78
CA ILE A 55 12.90 -12.40 -9.11
C ILE A 55 13.33 -10.93 -9.01
N VAL A 56 12.72 -10.16 -8.10
CA VAL A 56 13.08 -8.77 -7.81
C VAL A 56 14.51 -8.70 -7.27
N MET A 57 14.88 -9.53 -6.31
CA MET A 57 16.25 -9.61 -5.79
C MET A 57 17.26 -9.93 -6.89
N THR A 58 16.98 -10.90 -7.77
CA THR A 58 17.91 -11.27 -8.84
C THR A 58 18.01 -10.21 -9.92
N LEU A 59 16.88 -9.62 -10.35
CA LEU A 59 16.87 -8.50 -11.29
C LEU A 59 17.63 -7.30 -10.74
N VAL A 60 17.35 -6.91 -9.49
CA VAL A 60 18.03 -5.80 -8.82
C VAL A 60 19.53 -6.10 -8.70
N THR A 61 19.91 -7.31 -8.32
CA THR A 61 21.33 -7.71 -8.24
C THR A 61 22.01 -7.71 -9.62
N LEU A 62 21.32 -8.17 -10.65
CA LEU A 62 21.84 -8.27 -12.02
C LEU A 62 21.97 -6.89 -12.68
N ILE A 63 21.00 -6.00 -12.43
CA ILE A 63 21.02 -4.57 -12.81
C ILE A 63 22.14 -3.83 -12.07
N LEU A 64 22.30 -4.07 -10.77
CA LEU A 64 23.33 -3.44 -9.95
C LEU A 64 24.74 -3.91 -10.31
N SER A 65 24.93 -5.17 -10.73
CA SER A 65 26.27 -5.74 -10.97
C SER A 65 27.00 -5.20 -12.20
N LYS A 66 26.32 -4.53 -13.14
CA LYS A 66 26.96 -4.01 -14.39
C LYS A 66 26.76 -2.53 -14.67
N ARG A 67 25.89 -1.81 -13.95
CA ARG A 67 25.62 -0.39 -14.26
C ARG A 67 25.36 0.47 -13.02
N GLU A 68 26.38 0.65 -12.18
CA GLU A 68 26.35 1.67 -11.11
C GLU A 68 25.92 3.05 -11.63
N LYS A 69 26.35 3.42 -12.85
CA LYS A 69 25.94 4.67 -13.52
C LYS A 69 24.42 4.72 -13.78
N LEU A 70 23.81 3.63 -14.23
CA LEU A 70 22.36 3.59 -14.52
C LEU A 70 21.54 3.74 -13.24
N THR A 71 21.95 3.08 -12.16
CA THR A 71 21.31 3.21 -10.85
C THR A 71 21.34 4.66 -10.37
N VAL A 72 22.47 5.35 -10.53
CA VAL A 72 22.59 6.77 -10.19
C VAL A 72 21.64 7.62 -11.03
N TYR A 73 21.51 7.35 -12.34
CA TYR A 73 20.55 8.07 -13.18
C TYR A 73 19.10 7.83 -12.75
N ILE A 74 18.72 6.57 -12.50
CA ILE A 74 17.37 6.22 -12.05
C ILE A 74 17.02 6.93 -10.75
N ILE A 75 17.91 6.88 -9.75
CA ILE A 75 17.75 7.57 -8.46
C ILE A 75 17.57 9.08 -8.66
N ARG A 76 18.41 9.71 -9.49
CA ARG A 76 18.32 11.15 -9.78
C ARG A 76 17.00 11.48 -10.48
N THR A 77 16.56 10.66 -11.42
CA THR A 77 15.27 10.85 -12.10
C THR A 77 14.11 10.77 -11.10
N PHE A 78 14.10 9.79 -10.21
CA PHE A 78 13.07 9.70 -9.16
C PHE A 78 13.08 10.93 -8.25
N LEU A 79 14.26 11.39 -7.82
CA LEU A 79 14.37 12.61 -7.02
C LEU A 79 13.82 13.84 -7.76
N ILE A 80 14.19 14.04 -9.02
CA ILE A 80 13.73 15.17 -9.82
C ILE A 80 12.21 15.11 -10.02
N VAL A 81 11.69 13.97 -10.49
CA VAL A 81 10.26 13.79 -10.76
C VAL A 81 9.43 13.95 -9.48
N GLY A 82 9.86 13.34 -8.38
CA GLY A 82 9.16 13.48 -7.10
C GLY A 82 9.19 14.90 -6.55
N CYS A 83 10.29 15.64 -6.72
CA CYS A 83 10.36 17.04 -6.30
C CYS A 83 9.45 17.94 -7.13
N ILE A 84 9.42 17.76 -8.45
CA ILE A 84 8.50 18.47 -9.34
C ILE A 84 7.06 18.15 -8.97
N GLY A 85 6.72 16.86 -8.79
CA GLY A 85 5.39 16.43 -8.36
C GLY A 85 4.99 17.04 -7.03
N SER A 86 5.90 17.06 -6.05
CA SER A 86 5.66 17.65 -4.73
C SER A 86 5.40 19.15 -4.82
N ALA A 87 6.19 19.88 -5.60
CA ALA A 87 6.00 21.31 -5.81
C ALA A 87 4.64 21.61 -6.46
N ILE A 88 4.25 20.85 -7.48
CA ILE A 88 2.95 21.02 -8.15
C ILE A 88 1.81 20.75 -7.17
N VAL A 89 1.84 19.64 -6.41
CA VAL A 89 0.79 19.31 -5.44
C VAL A 89 0.65 20.40 -4.37
N VAL A 90 1.77 20.92 -3.86
CA VAL A 90 1.77 22.03 -2.88
C VAL A 90 1.13 23.30 -3.48
N ILE A 91 1.48 23.65 -4.72
CA ILE A 91 0.95 24.84 -5.42
C ILE A 91 -0.54 24.67 -5.70
N GLU A 92 -0.95 23.51 -6.21
CA GLU A 92 -2.35 23.18 -6.51
C GLU A 92 -3.22 23.18 -5.25
N PHE A 93 -2.70 22.61 -4.16
CA PHE A 93 -3.40 22.62 -2.88
C PHE A 93 -3.65 24.05 -2.38
N LYS A 94 -2.66 24.93 -2.54
CA LYS A 94 -2.81 26.36 -2.24
C LYS A 94 -3.78 27.06 -3.18
N ARG A 95 -3.74 26.74 -4.49
CA ARG A 95 -4.62 27.33 -5.52
C ARG A 95 -6.10 27.00 -5.28
N ILE A 96 -6.38 25.78 -4.82
CA ILE A 96 -7.74 25.29 -4.51
C ILE A 96 -8.23 25.81 -3.13
N GLY A 97 -7.49 26.72 -2.50
CA GLY A 97 -7.89 27.38 -1.26
C GLY A 97 -7.61 26.56 0.00
N ALA A 98 -6.69 25.59 -0.05
CA ALA A 98 -6.28 24.76 1.08
C ALA A 98 -7.43 23.99 1.76
N THR A 99 -8.48 23.66 1.00
CA THR A 99 -9.65 22.93 1.49
C THR A 99 -9.51 21.43 1.22
N ILE A 100 -9.39 20.63 2.29
CA ILE A 100 -9.19 19.17 2.24
C ILE A 100 -10.29 18.48 1.43
N TYR A 101 -11.54 18.87 1.64
CA TYR A 101 -12.69 18.29 0.97
C TYR A 101 -12.64 18.53 -0.54
N THR A 102 -12.48 19.79 -0.96
CA THR A 102 -12.44 20.17 -2.37
C THR A 102 -11.28 19.50 -3.12
N PHE A 103 -10.09 19.48 -2.50
CA PHE A 103 -8.91 18.87 -3.12
C PHE A 103 -9.06 17.36 -3.35
N ARG A 104 -9.73 16.66 -2.41
CA ARG A 104 -10.01 15.23 -2.52
C ARG A 104 -11.06 14.92 -3.59
N PHE A 105 -12.08 15.76 -3.74
CA PHE A 105 -13.11 15.57 -4.77
C PHE A 105 -12.65 15.94 -6.17
N SER A 106 -11.74 16.91 -6.31
CA SER A 106 -11.20 17.32 -7.61
C SER A 106 -10.11 16.39 -8.16
N GLU A 107 -9.59 15.47 -7.33
CA GLU A 107 -8.43 14.59 -7.58
C GLU A 107 -7.49 15.12 -8.68
N PRO A 108 -6.65 16.13 -8.37
CA PRO A 108 -5.85 16.80 -9.39
C PRO A 108 -4.97 15.80 -10.15
N MET A 109 -5.16 15.76 -11.47
CA MET A 109 -4.32 15.00 -12.38
C MET A 109 -3.16 15.87 -12.84
N ILE A 110 -1.93 15.41 -12.61
CA ILE A 110 -0.76 16.02 -13.23
C ILE A 110 -0.47 15.21 -14.49
N TRP A 111 -0.75 15.82 -15.63
CA TRP A 111 -0.61 15.21 -16.95
C TRP A 111 -1.54 13.99 -17.09
N TRP A 112 -0.98 12.77 -17.07
CA TRP A 112 -1.73 11.51 -17.11
C TRP A 112 -1.73 10.77 -15.76
N MET A 113 -1.06 11.31 -14.73
CA MET A 113 -0.90 10.63 -13.45
C MET A 113 -1.96 11.09 -12.45
N LYS A 114 -2.71 10.13 -11.91
CA LYS A 114 -3.62 10.36 -10.78
C LYS A 114 -2.85 10.73 -9.51
N LEU A 115 -3.50 11.44 -8.60
CA LEU A 115 -2.91 11.88 -7.34
C LEU A 115 -2.32 10.72 -6.52
N LYS A 116 -2.99 9.56 -6.52
CA LYS A 116 -2.48 8.34 -5.86
C LYS A 116 -1.13 7.85 -6.41
N ALA A 117 -0.94 7.90 -7.74
CA ALA A 117 0.32 7.49 -8.37
C ALA A 117 1.43 8.52 -8.10
N LEU A 118 1.08 9.81 -8.06
CA LEU A 118 1.99 10.88 -7.68
C LEU A 118 2.41 10.75 -6.21
N ALA A 119 1.48 10.41 -5.31
CA ALA A 119 1.76 10.16 -3.90
C ALA A 119 2.82 9.06 -3.72
N GLN A 120 2.74 7.97 -4.48
CA GLN A 120 3.76 6.91 -4.48
C GLN A 120 5.14 7.42 -4.91
N LEU A 121 5.19 8.19 -6.01
CA LEU A 121 6.44 8.77 -6.50
C LEU A 121 7.05 9.72 -5.47
N MET A 122 6.26 10.63 -4.90
CA MET A 122 6.71 11.55 -3.86
C MET A 122 7.19 10.81 -2.60
N SER A 123 6.49 9.73 -2.22
CA SER A 123 6.86 8.85 -1.11
C SER A 123 8.23 8.22 -1.32
N LEU A 124 8.45 7.65 -2.51
CA LEU A 124 9.72 7.03 -2.87
C LEU A 124 10.84 8.08 -2.91
N SER A 125 10.58 9.26 -3.45
CA SER A 125 11.56 10.36 -3.49
C SER A 125 11.92 10.87 -2.10
N ALA A 126 10.95 10.95 -1.17
CA ALA A 126 11.22 11.25 0.24
C ALA A 126 12.14 10.20 0.88
N MET A 127 11.88 8.91 0.66
CA MET A 127 12.71 7.82 1.20
C MET A 127 14.14 7.86 0.64
N ILE A 128 14.28 8.06 -0.67
CA ILE A 128 15.59 8.17 -1.33
C ILE A 128 16.34 9.41 -0.82
N ALA A 129 15.69 10.58 -0.82
CA ALA A 129 16.30 11.83 -0.35
C ALA A 129 16.76 11.71 1.11
N TYR A 130 15.95 11.07 1.95
CA TYR A 130 16.29 10.85 3.35
C TYR A 130 17.50 9.93 3.52
N ALA A 131 17.57 8.84 2.75
CA ALA A 131 18.74 7.97 2.75
C ALA A 131 20.01 8.75 2.36
N TYR A 132 19.96 9.55 1.30
CA TYR A 132 21.10 10.42 0.92
C TYR A 132 21.43 11.47 2.00
N CYS A 133 20.44 11.99 2.72
CA CYS A 133 20.65 12.89 3.85
C CYS A 133 21.44 12.22 4.98
N LEU A 134 21.11 10.98 5.35
CA LEU A 134 21.80 10.25 6.42
C LEU A 134 23.25 9.91 6.05
N TYR A 135 23.50 9.48 4.81
CA TYR A 135 24.80 8.99 4.36
C TYR A 135 25.71 10.07 3.75
N ALA A 136 25.23 11.30 3.51
CA ALA A 136 26.07 12.37 2.97
C ALA A 136 27.19 12.74 3.95
N LYS A 137 28.42 12.87 3.43
CA LYS A 137 29.60 13.28 4.21
C LYS A 137 29.61 14.79 4.52
N ASN A 138 29.12 15.60 3.58
CA ASN A 138 29.17 17.06 3.67
C ASN A 138 27.86 17.63 4.25
N TRP A 139 27.96 18.54 5.23
CA TRP A 139 26.80 19.17 5.86
C TRP A 139 25.90 19.93 4.87
N LYS A 140 26.49 20.62 3.88
CA LYS A 140 25.73 21.31 2.82
C LYS A 140 24.85 20.35 2.02
N LEU A 141 25.37 19.15 1.70
CA LEU A 141 24.61 18.12 1.01
C LEU A 141 23.52 17.53 1.91
N ARG A 142 23.79 17.38 3.22
CA ARG A 142 22.76 16.96 4.19
C ARG A 142 21.60 17.93 4.22
N ILE A 143 21.86 19.24 4.32
CA ILE A 143 20.81 20.27 4.29
C ILE A 143 20.02 20.20 2.98
N PHE A 144 20.71 20.08 1.84
CA PHE A 144 20.05 19.97 0.54
C PHE A 144 19.10 18.77 0.48
N PHE A 145 19.56 17.57 0.86
CA PHE A 145 18.71 16.37 0.85
C PHE A 145 17.63 16.40 1.95
N ALA A 146 17.88 17.04 3.09
CA ALA A 146 16.86 17.29 4.10
C ALA A 146 15.75 18.20 3.57
N ALA A 147 16.10 19.25 2.82
CA ALA A 147 15.13 20.14 2.19
C ALA A 147 14.29 19.40 1.13
N LEU A 148 14.92 18.55 0.30
CA LEU A 148 14.19 17.70 -0.66
C LEU A 148 13.25 16.72 0.05
N THR A 149 13.72 16.08 1.13
CA THR A 149 12.89 15.19 1.95
C THR A 149 11.69 15.93 2.51
N GLY A 150 11.90 17.13 3.08
CA GLY A 150 10.83 17.96 3.61
C GLY A 150 9.81 18.38 2.55
N LEU A 151 10.27 18.79 1.36
CA LEU A 151 9.40 19.12 0.24
C LEU A 151 8.55 17.92 -0.19
N SER A 152 9.15 16.73 -0.29
CA SER A 152 8.44 15.51 -0.66
C SER A 152 7.46 15.04 0.41
N LEU A 153 7.80 15.18 1.70
CA LEU A 153 6.88 14.89 2.80
C LEU A 153 5.69 15.85 2.81
N LEU A 154 5.90 17.14 2.53
CA LEU A 154 4.81 18.10 2.35
C LEU A 154 3.92 17.73 1.17
N GLY A 155 4.51 17.33 0.04
CA GLY A 155 3.78 16.86 -1.13
C GLY A 155 2.89 15.65 -0.82
N VAL A 156 3.41 14.66 -0.09
CA VAL A 156 2.62 13.50 0.35
C VAL A 156 1.55 13.90 1.36
N TYR A 157 1.85 14.80 2.29
CA TYR A 157 0.87 15.27 3.27
C TYR A 157 -0.32 15.96 2.57
N PHE A 158 -0.04 16.85 1.61
CA PHE A 158 -1.08 17.53 0.84
C PHE A 158 -1.75 16.67 -0.23
N SER A 159 -1.22 15.47 -0.52
CA SER A 159 -1.94 14.52 -1.37
C SER A 159 -3.16 13.91 -0.66
N LEU A 160 -3.28 14.08 0.67
CA LEU A 160 -4.44 13.66 1.49
C LEU A 160 -4.81 12.16 1.36
N GLU A 161 -3.87 11.35 0.90
CA GLU A 161 -4.07 9.92 0.74
C GLU A 161 -3.84 9.20 2.06
N ASN A 162 -4.85 8.46 2.52
CA ASN A 162 -4.99 8.03 3.92
C ASN A 162 -3.95 7.00 4.42
N SER A 163 -3.14 6.39 3.55
CA SER A 163 -2.22 5.29 3.90
C SER A 163 -0.73 5.60 3.75
N TRP A 164 -0.33 6.44 2.79
CA TRP A 164 1.09 6.59 2.42
C TRP A 164 1.95 7.24 3.50
N TRP A 165 1.38 8.18 4.26
CA TRP A 165 2.11 8.85 5.34
C TRP A 165 2.62 7.87 6.41
N LEU A 166 1.85 6.81 6.70
CA LEU A 166 2.23 5.77 7.65
C LEU A 166 3.37 4.91 7.10
N GLU A 167 3.29 4.51 5.83
CA GLU A 167 4.33 3.72 5.15
C GLU A 167 5.66 4.48 5.10
N ILE A 168 5.63 5.78 4.77
CA ILE A 168 6.84 6.62 4.79
C ILE A 168 7.37 6.73 6.21
N ALA A 169 6.52 7.02 7.19
CA ALA A 169 6.96 7.14 8.58
C ALA A 169 7.68 5.86 9.05
N MET A 170 7.11 4.68 8.76
CA MET A 170 7.73 3.39 9.07
C MET A 170 9.06 3.19 8.32
N ALA A 171 9.14 3.58 7.05
CA ALA A 171 10.38 3.50 6.27
C ALA A 171 11.48 4.39 6.86
N LEU A 172 11.17 5.66 7.15
CA LEU A 172 12.13 6.62 7.73
C LEU A 172 12.60 6.18 9.12
N LEU A 173 11.67 5.71 9.97
CA LEU A 173 12.00 5.14 11.29
C LEU A 173 12.98 3.98 11.16
N THR A 174 12.66 3.02 10.28
CA THR A 174 13.49 1.84 10.03
C THR A 174 14.89 2.25 9.55
N MET A 175 14.99 3.15 8.56
CA MET A 175 16.27 3.68 8.07
C MET A 175 17.08 4.35 9.18
N THR A 176 16.43 5.14 10.05
CA THR A 176 17.08 5.84 11.16
C THR A 176 17.64 4.87 12.19
N ILE A 177 16.87 3.84 12.56
CA ILE A 177 17.28 2.80 13.51
C ILE A 177 18.51 2.05 13.01
N PHE A 178 18.53 1.67 11.72
CA PHE A 178 19.67 0.98 11.12
C PHE A 178 20.88 1.88 10.92
N TYR A 179 20.68 3.18 10.66
CA TYR A 179 21.78 4.14 10.54
C TYR A 179 22.49 4.38 11.87
N SER A 180 21.74 4.74 12.92
CA SER A 180 22.29 4.96 14.25
C SER A 180 21.19 5.00 15.31
N ARG A 181 21.20 4.02 16.22
CA ARG A 181 20.27 3.98 17.37
C ARG A 181 20.39 5.22 18.26
N LYS A 182 21.60 5.77 18.42
CA LYS A 182 21.81 7.00 19.21
C LYS A 182 21.13 8.19 18.55
N PHE A 183 21.25 8.31 17.23
CA PHE A 183 20.57 9.36 16.47
C PHE A 183 19.05 9.19 16.52
N PHE A 184 18.55 7.96 16.41
CA PHE A 184 17.13 7.65 16.58
C PHE A 184 16.60 8.16 17.94
N PHE A 185 17.27 7.83 19.05
CA PHE A 185 16.85 8.33 20.36
C PHE A 185 16.92 9.86 20.45
N ALA A 186 17.95 10.49 19.86
CA ALA A 186 18.02 11.95 19.79
C ALA A 186 16.82 12.54 19.03
N CYS A 187 16.40 11.93 17.91
CA CYS A 187 15.19 12.32 17.19
C CYS A 187 13.91 12.12 18.03
N CYS A 188 13.79 11.01 18.77
CA CYS A 188 12.65 10.78 19.65
C CYS A 188 12.56 11.84 20.76
N VAL A 189 13.69 12.19 21.39
CA VAL A 189 13.75 13.24 22.40
C VAL A 189 13.40 14.60 21.79
N ALA A 190 13.94 14.91 20.60
CA ALA A 190 13.62 16.14 19.88
C ALA A 190 12.14 16.22 19.45
N ALA A 191 11.45 15.08 19.29
CA ALA A 191 10.03 15.02 18.96
C ALA A 191 9.10 15.17 20.18
N LEU A 192 9.61 15.08 21.42
CA LEU A 192 8.79 15.21 22.63
C LEU A 192 7.96 16.51 22.69
N PRO A 193 8.51 17.69 22.33
CA PRO A 193 7.73 18.93 22.30
C PRO A 193 6.57 18.91 21.30
N ALA A 194 6.61 18.03 20.29
CA ALA A 194 5.56 17.89 19.30
C ALA A 194 4.42 16.94 19.74
N ILE A 195 4.54 16.28 20.90
CA ILE A 195 3.48 15.38 21.42
C ILE A 195 2.09 16.04 21.48
N PRO A 196 1.92 17.28 21.96
CA PRO A 196 0.62 17.94 21.98
C PRO A 196 0.02 18.10 20.57
N LEU A 197 0.86 18.40 19.59
CA LEU A 197 0.45 18.53 18.19
C LEU A 197 0.02 17.18 17.61
N ILE A 198 0.81 16.12 17.87
CA ILE A 198 0.46 14.75 17.47
C ILE A 198 -0.87 14.35 18.10
N LYS A 199 -1.11 14.66 19.38
CA LYS A 199 -2.37 14.36 20.06
C LYS A 199 -3.55 15.10 19.42
N ALA A 200 -3.37 16.37 19.05
CA ALA A 200 -4.41 17.15 18.38
C ALA A 200 -4.74 16.59 16.99
N GLU A 201 -3.73 16.19 16.21
CA GLU A 201 -3.94 15.57 14.90
C GLU A 201 -4.52 14.16 15.00
N LEU A 202 -4.11 13.37 15.99
CA LEU A 202 -4.73 12.07 16.28
C LEU A 202 -6.20 12.23 16.66
N ALA A 203 -6.56 13.27 17.41
CA ALA A 203 -7.96 13.56 17.73
C ALA A 203 -8.76 13.90 16.46
N LYS A 204 -8.23 14.74 15.56
CA LYS A 204 -8.86 15.03 14.25
C LYS A 204 -8.96 13.80 13.36
N LEU A 205 -7.90 12.99 13.33
CA LEU A 205 -7.91 11.72 12.60
C LEU A 205 -8.94 10.77 13.19
N SER A 206 -9.10 10.71 14.52
CA SER A 206 -10.07 9.82 15.15
C SER A 206 -11.52 10.17 14.81
N THR A 207 -11.85 11.46 14.65
CA THR A 207 -13.19 11.88 14.24
C THR A 207 -13.46 11.56 12.77
N VAL A 208 -12.47 11.73 11.88
CA VAL A 208 -12.57 11.38 10.45
C VAL A 208 -12.51 9.86 10.21
N LYS A 209 -11.73 9.14 11.02
CA LYS A 209 -11.55 7.68 10.97
C LYS A 209 -12.56 6.90 11.81
N ALA A 210 -13.55 7.56 12.42
CA ALA A 210 -14.71 6.85 12.98
C ALA A 210 -15.37 5.95 11.92
N ALA A 211 -15.35 6.36 10.64
CA ALA A 211 -15.77 5.54 9.51
C ALA A 211 -14.85 4.31 9.26
N ASP A 212 -13.54 4.43 9.49
CA ASP A 212 -12.60 3.31 9.37
C ASP A 212 -12.74 2.32 10.56
N TYR A 213 -13.16 2.80 11.74
CA TYR A 213 -13.52 1.91 12.86
C TYR A 213 -14.72 1.03 12.49
N TYR A 214 -15.71 1.57 11.77
CA TYR A 214 -16.79 0.75 11.21
C TYR A 214 -16.27 -0.26 10.19
N ARG A 215 -15.31 0.10 9.32
CA ARG A 215 -14.66 -0.87 8.41
C ARG A 215 -13.99 -2.01 9.17
N PHE A 216 -13.31 -1.71 10.28
CA PHE A 216 -12.68 -2.74 11.11
C PHE A 216 -13.73 -3.67 11.76
N ILE A 217 -14.83 -3.12 12.28
CA ILE A 217 -15.96 -3.92 12.78
C ILE A 217 -16.53 -4.82 11.68
N ILE A 218 -16.70 -4.29 10.47
CA ILE A 218 -17.19 -5.06 9.31
C ILE A 218 -16.24 -6.21 8.99
N TRP A 219 -14.93 -5.96 8.93
CA TRP A 219 -13.93 -7.02 8.72
C TRP A 219 -13.96 -8.08 9.82
N GLN A 220 -14.10 -7.69 11.09
CA GLN A 220 -14.24 -8.63 12.19
C GLN A 220 -15.51 -9.49 12.07
N ASP A 221 -16.61 -8.87 11.68
CA ASP A 221 -17.89 -9.56 11.50
C ASP A 221 -17.81 -10.52 10.29
N MET A 222 -17.15 -10.13 9.19
CA MET A 222 -16.87 -11.03 8.05
C MET A 222 -15.97 -12.21 8.41
N LEU A 223 -14.94 -11.99 9.25
CA LEU A 223 -14.10 -13.08 9.75
C LEU A 223 -14.88 -14.05 10.66
N ARG A 224 -15.87 -13.55 11.42
CA ARG A 224 -16.76 -14.43 12.20
C ARG A 224 -17.71 -15.22 11.30
N VAL A 225 -18.26 -14.60 10.26
CA VAL A 225 -19.05 -15.30 9.23
C VAL A 225 -18.24 -16.43 8.61
N TRP A 226 -17.02 -16.12 8.19
CA TRP A 226 -16.11 -17.11 7.63
C TRP A 226 -15.80 -18.24 8.62
N LYS A 227 -15.60 -17.95 9.90
CA LYS A 227 -15.42 -18.98 10.94
C LYS A 227 -16.65 -19.88 11.09
N MET A 228 -17.86 -19.36 10.98
CA MET A 228 -19.10 -20.14 11.15
C MET A 228 -19.49 -20.92 9.89
N ARG A 229 -19.18 -20.40 8.70
CA ARG A 229 -19.50 -21.03 7.41
C ARG A 229 -18.29 -20.95 6.46
N PRO A 230 -17.19 -21.68 6.73
CA PRO A 230 -15.93 -21.52 6.00
C PRO A 230 -15.97 -22.06 4.57
N ILE A 231 -16.86 -23.01 4.28
CA ILE A 231 -16.91 -23.73 2.99
C ILE A 231 -17.85 -23.05 2.00
N LEU A 232 -19.02 -22.60 2.45
CA LEU A 232 -20.07 -22.03 1.58
C LEU A 232 -20.28 -20.52 1.79
N GLY A 233 -19.63 -19.93 2.81
CA GLY A 233 -19.84 -18.54 3.18
C GLY A 233 -21.29 -18.26 3.61
N VAL A 234 -21.66 -16.99 3.50
CA VAL A 234 -23.05 -16.54 3.59
C VAL A 234 -23.37 -15.94 2.23
N GLY A 235 -24.40 -16.47 1.57
CA GLY A 235 -24.80 -15.98 0.24
C GLY A 235 -25.24 -14.51 0.31
N PRO A 236 -25.17 -13.76 -0.81
CA PRO A 236 -25.48 -12.33 -0.83
C PRO A 236 -26.89 -12.00 -0.32
N GLY A 237 -27.87 -12.90 -0.46
CA GLY A 237 -29.22 -12.74 0.08
C GLY A 237 -29.35 -12.95 1.61
N ASP A 238 -28.49 -13.79 2.20
CA ASP A 238 -28.50 -14.06 3.66
C ASP A 238 -27.61 -13.10 4.45
N LEU A 239 -26.65 -12.45 3.78
CA LEU A 239 -25.75 -11.48 4.40
C LEU A 239 -26.53 -10.30 5.00
N TRP A 240 -27.63 -9.92 4.33
CA TRP A 240 -28.61 -8.93 4.80
C TRP A 240 -29.19 -9.27 6.18
N ASN A 241 -29.66 -10.51 6.35
CA ASN A 241 -30.30 -10.96 7.58
C ASN A 241 -29.26 -11.09 8.70
N TYR A 242 -28.05 -11.53 8.33
CA TYR A 242 -26.92 -11.54 9.24
C TYR A 242 -26.55 -10.13 9.75
N ASP A 243 -26.53 -9.14 8.84
CA ASP A 243 -26.16 -7.75 9.16
C ASP A 243 -27.08 -7.10 10.19
N GLN A 244 -28.39 -7.38 10.11
CA GLN A 244 -29.39 -6.84 11.02
C GLN A 244 -29.31 -7.45 12.43
N HIS A 245 -29.00 -8.75 12.52
CA HIS A 245 -29.20 -9.51 13.77
C HIS A 245 -27.89 -9.82 14.51
N PHE A 246 -26.77 -9.93 13.80
CA PHE A 246 -25.52 -10.48 14.34
C PHE A 246 -24.30 -9.56 14.23
N THR A 247 -24.43 -8.37 13.63
CA THR A 247 -23.32 -7.41 13.59
C THR A 247 -23.14 -6.66 14.90
N HIS A 248 -21.94 -6.13 15.10
CA HIS A 248 -21.64 -5.19 16.17
C HIS A 248 -21.71 -3.72 15.74
N LEU A 249 -22.27 -3.43 14.55
CA LEU A 249 -22.45 -2.07 14.07
C LEU A 249 -23.42 -1.28 14.98
N PRO A 250 -23.29 0.05 15.11
CA PRO A 250 -24.29 0.86 15.82
C PRO A 250 -25.70 0.69 15.24
N ARG A 251 -26.75 0.71 16.10
CA ARG A 251 -28.15 0.48 15.70
C ARG A 251 -28.63 1.38 14.56
N PHE A 252 -28.15 2.63 14.48
CA PHE A 252 -28.53 3.57 13.41
C PHE A 252 -27.95 3.21 12.03
N LEU A 253 -26.92 2.35 11.96
CA LEU A 253 -26.38 1.79 10.71
C LEU A 253 -26.98 0.42 10.37
N ARG A 254 -27.77 -0.16 11.28
CA ARG A 254 -28.54 -1.40 11.04
C ARG A 254 -29.94 -1.13 10.52
N ASP A 255 -30.40 0.11 10.58
CA ASP A 255 -31.76 0.53 10.21
C ASP A 255 -31.80 0.99 8.75
N PHE A 256 -31.98 0.02 7.85
CA PHE A 256 -32.01 0.21 6.40
C PHE A 256 -33.15 1.11 5.92
N SER A 257 -34.21 1.26 6.72
CA SER A 257 -35.34 2.16 6.41
C SER A 257 -34.93 3.63 6.44
N LYS A 258 -33.82 3.96 7.10
CA LYS A 258 -33.32 5.32 7.27
C LYS A 258 -32.08 5.62 6.43
N THR A 259 -31.21 4.64 6.21
CA THR A 259 -29.92 4.87 5.53
C THR A 259 -29.93 4.56 4.04
N GLY A 260 -30.89 3.75 3.53
CA GLY A 260 -31.00 3.37 2.11
C GLY A 260 -29.82 2.58 1.55
N LEU A 261 -28.74 2.46 2.32
CA LEU A 261 -27.50 1.78 2.01
C LEU A 261 -27.25 0.81 3.15
N GLY A 262 -27.36 -0.48 2.84
CA GLY A 262 -26.67 -1.48 3.60
C GLY A 262 -25.18 -1.17 3.65
N VAL A 263 -24.50 -1.71 4.65
CA VAL A 263 -23.05 -1.65 4.80
C VAL A 263 -22.40 -1.71 3.43
N SER A 264 -21.53 -0.74 3.14
CA SER A 264 -20.91 -0.36 1.85
C SER A 264 -20.33 -1.48 0.96
N HIS A 265 -20.44 -2.75 1.36
CA HIS A 265 -20.15 -3.94 0.56
C HIS A 265 -21.33 -4.33 -0.35
N ASN A 266 -22.57 -3.99 0.01
CA ASN A 266 -23.72 -4.22 -0.88
C ASN A 266 -23.76 -3.30 -2.10
N GLY A 267 -23.21 -2.08 -2.02
CA GLY A 267 -23.10 -1.25 -3.23
C GLY A 267 -22.20 -1.89 -4.31
N PHE A 268 -21.16 -2.63 -3.91
CA PHE A 268 -20.25 -3.29 -4.85
C PHE A 268 -20.86 -4.59 -5.41
N ILE A 269 -21.54 -5.39 -4.57
CA ILE A 269 -22.19 -6.63 -4.98
C ILE A 269 -23.49 -6.36 -5.78
N GLN A 270 -24.24 -5.31 -5.43
CA GLN A 270 -25.45 -4.90 -6.15
C GLN A 270 -25.12 -4.36 -7.54
N VAL A 271 -24.05 -3.55 -7.68
CA VAL A 271 -23.56 -3.10 -9.00
C VAL A 271 -23.04 -4.26 -9.85
N LEU A 272 -22.52 -5.33 -9.24
CA LEU A 272 -22.08 -6.54 -9.95
C LEU A 272 -23.22 -7.52 -10.28
N GLY A 273 -24.37 -7.41 -9.61
CA GLY A 273 -25.54 -8.28 -9.83
C GLY A 273 -26.63 -7.65 -10.71
N GLU A 274 -26.63 -6.33 -10.86
CA GLU A 274 -27.57 -5.57 -11.70
C GLU A 274 -27.03 -5.25 -13.12
N THR A 275 -25.81 -5.70 -13.45
CA THR A 275 -25.27 -5.75 -14.83
C THR A 275 -25.24 -7.18 -15.34
#